data_AF-A0A352MV87-F1
#
_entry.id   AF-A0A352MV87-F1
#
_cell.length_a   1.000
_cell.length_b   1.000
_cell.length_c   1.000
_cell.angle_alpha   90.00
_cell.angle_beta   90.00
_cell.angle_gamma   90.00
#
_symmetry.space_group_name_H-M   'P 1'
#
loop_
_entity.id
_entity.type
_entity.pdbx_description
1 polymer ?
#
loop_
_entity_poly.entity_id
_entity_poly.type
_entity_poly.pdbx_seq_one_letter_code
_entity_poly.pdbx_strand_id
1 'polypeptide(L)'
;MQVQYLIKFGNLCIAGHNYADKRFFGRLKELEISDKITIYDLSGNSLDYFIYERKEIYPNDLSCMSQETNGEKIVTLITCNNLSDKRLLIKAKTL
;
A
#
# COMPACT_ATOMS: atom_id res chain seq x y z
N MET A 1 -3.98 28.60 -8.57
CA MET A 1 -3.03 27.74 -7.83
C MET A 1 -3.42 26.30 -8.11
N GLN A 2 -2.82 25.66 -9.11
CA GLN A 2 -3.04 24.25 -9.41
C GLN A 2 -2.06 23.43 -8.58
N VAL A 3 -2.57 22.62 -7.66
CA VAL A 3 -1.78 21.69 -6.85
C VAL A 3 -1.92 20.31 -7.48
N GLN A 4 -1.00 19.98 -8.38
CA GLN A 4 -0.87 18.66 -9.00
C GLN A 4 0.06 17.81 -8.10
N TYR A 5 -0.49 17.11 -7.10
CA TYR A 5 0.35 16.47 -6.05
C TYR A 5 0.23 14.95 -5.91
N LEU A 6 -0.45 14.23 -6.81
CA LEU A 6 -0.79 12.82 -6.49
C LEU A 6 -0.03 11.73 -7.27
N ILE A 7 1.04 12.08 -7.97
CA ILE A 7 1.95 11.06 -8.53
C ILE A 7 3.41 11.50 -8.38
N LYS A 8 3.90 11.53 -7.14
CA LYS A 8 5.30 11.82 -6.82
C LYS A 8 6.11 10.52 -6.75
N PHE A 9 7.38 10.57 -7.16
CA PHE A 9 8.35 9.53 -6.83
C PHE A 9 8.48 9.38 -5.30
N GLY A 10 8.60 8.14 -4.81
CA GLY A 10 8.56 7.85 -3.38
C GLY A 10 7.64 6.69 -3.02
N ASN A 11 7.38 6.54 -1.72
CA ASN A 11 6.59 5.45 -1.16
C ASN A 11 5.31 5.99 -0.49
N LEU A 12 4.19 5.89 -1.17
CA LEU A 12 2.87 6.23 -0.63
C LEU A 12 2.43 5.13 0.35
N CYS A 13 2.50 5.43 1.65
CA CYS A 13 2.12 4.50 2.71
C CYS A 13 0.67 4.77 3.16
N ILE A 14 -0.18 3.74 3.11
CA ILE A 14 -1.59 3.82 3.50
C ILE A 14 -1.87 2.74 4.54
N ALA A 15 -2.31 3.16 5.73
CA ALA A 15 -2.78 2.28 6.77
C ALA A 15 -4.31 2.21 6.77
N GLY A 16 -4.86 1.00 6.93
CA GLY A 16 -6.31 0.79 7.01
C GLY A 16 -6.65 -0.28 8.04
N HIS A 17 -7.81 -0.16 8.67
CA HIS A 17 -8.30 -1.16 9.64
C HIS A 17 -8.68 -2.48 8.95
N ASN A 18 -8.38 -3.59 9.62
CA ASN A 18 -8.74 -4.95 9.20
C ASN A 18 -10.04 -5.39 9.89
N TYR A 19 -11.20 -4.91 9.45
CA TYR A 19 -12.46 -5.33 10.06
C TYR A 19 -12.85 -6.74 9.61
N ALA A 20 -13.25 -7.58 10.57
CA ALA A 20 -13.68 -8.96 10.33
C ALA A 20 -14.90 -9.07 9.39
N ASP A 21 -15.70 -8.00 9.28
CA ASP A 21 -16.83 -7.87 8.36
C ASP A 21 -16.44 -7.43 6.94
N LYS A 22 -15.14 -7.49 6.61
CA LYS A 22 -14.55 -7.22 5.28
C LYS A 22 -14.48 -5.74 4.88
N ARG A 23 -14.89 -4.80 5.73
CA ARG A 23 -14.74 -3.36 5.44
C ARG A 23 -13.27 -2.93 5.43
N PHE A 24 -12.98 -1.85 4.70
CA PHE A 24 -11.64 -1.26 4.56
C PHE A 24 -10.61 -2.30 4.08
N PHE A 25 -9.58 -2.59 4.87
CA PHE A 25 -8.52 -3.56 4.54
C PHE A 25 -8.86 -4.99 5.01
N GLY A 26 -10.12 -5.25 5.37
CA GLY A 26 -10.62 -6.58 5.77
C GLY A 26 -10.38 -7.71 4.76
N ARG A 27 -10.24 -7.35 3.47
CA ARG A 27 -9.92 -8.28 2.36
C ARG A 27 -8.51 -8.11 1.80
N LEU A 28 -7.67 -7.25 2.40
CA LEU A 28 -6.32 -7.01 1.91
C LEU A 28 -5.49 -8.31 1.84
N LYS A 29 -5.76 -9.26 2.73
CA LYS A 29 -5.13 -10.59 2.76
C LYS A 29 -5.40 -11.44 1.52
N GLU A 30 -6.42 -11.14 0.74
CA GLU A 30 -6.82 -11.87 -0.46
C GLU A 30 -6.02 -11.45 -1.70
N LEU A 31 -5.26 -10.35 -1.62
CA LEU A 31 -4.41 -9.90 -2.72
C LEU A 31 -3.14 -10.74 -2.82
N GLU A 32 -2.74 -11.00 -4.05
CA GLU A 32 -1.60 -11.82 -4.43
C GLU A 32 -0.54 -11.02 -5.22
N ILE A 33 0.64 -11.61 -5.41
CA ILE A 33 1.68 -11.02 -6.27
C ILE A 33 1.13 -10.86 -7.70
N SER A 34 1.49 -9.75 -8.35
CA SER A 34 1.00 -9.31 -9.67
C SER A 34 -0.43 -8.77 -9.71
N ASP A 35 -1.20 -8.82 -8.62
CA ASP A 35 -2.47 -8.12 -8.56
C ASP A 35 -2.27 -6.60 -8.72
N LYS A 36 -3.27 -5.96 -9.32
CA LYS A 36 -3.23 -4.54 -9.68
C LYS A 36 -3.91 -3.68 -8.63
N ILE A 37 -3.25 -2.59 -8.25
CA ILE A 37 -3.79 -1.54 -7.40
C ILE A 37 -3.85 -0.25 -8.22
N THR A 38 -5.05 0.30 -8.39
CA THR A 38 -5.23 1.59 -9.08
C THR A 38 -5.53 2.68 -8.06
N ILE A 39 -4.72 3.75 -8.05
CA ILE A 39 -4.94 4.94 -7.21
C ILE A 39 -5.42 6.07 -8.08
N TYR A 40 -6.50 6.73 -7.64
CA TYR A 40 -7.07 7.91 -8.29
C TYR A 40 -6.76 9.16 -7.49
N ASP A 41 -6.44 10.25 -8.19
CA ASP A 41 -6.39 11.58 -7.62
C ASP A 41 -7.77 12.26 -7.60
N LEU A 42 -7.87 13.41 -6.94
CA LEU A 42 -9.12 14.16 -6.83
C LEU A 42 -9.61 14.74 -8.17
N SER A 43 -8.76 14.77 -9.19
CA SER A 43 -9.09 15.21 -10.56
C SER A 43 -9.54 14.05 -11.44
N GLY A 44 -9.51 12.82 -10.92
CA GLY A 44 -9.86 11.61 -11.65
C GLY A 44 -8.70 10.97 -12.44
N ASN A 45 -7.47 11.50 -12.35
CA ASN A 45 -6.32 10.83 -12.95
C ASN A 45 -5.97 9.60 -12.12
N SER A 46 -5.49 8.54 -12.77
CA SER A 46 -5.13 7.30 -12.10
C SER A 46 -3.73 6.82 -12.44
N LEU A 47 -3.16 6.01 -11.54
CA LEU A 47 -1.95 5.26 -11.79
C LEU A 47 -2.11 3.82 -11.28
N ASP A 48 -1.67 2.88 -12.11
CA ASP A 48 -1.66 1.46 -11.81
C ASP A 48 -0.32 1.04 -11.19
N TYR A 49 -0.42 0.26 -10.12
CA TYR A 49 0.68 -0.35 -9.40
C TYR A 49 0.47 -1.87 -9.38
N PHE A 50 1.54 -2.64 -9.45
CA PHE A 50 1.51 -4.10 -9.40
C PHE A 50 2.22 -4.61 -8.17
N ILE A 51 1.57 -5.53 -7.45
CA ILE A 51 2.10 -6.07 -6.20
C ILE A 51 3.34 -6.91 -6.50
N TYR A 52 4.43 -6.62 -5.78
CA TYR A 52 5.69 -7.35 -5.89
C TYR A 52 6.17 -7.92 -4.55
N GLU A 53 5.62 -7.46 -3.43
CA GLU A 53 5.95 -7.97 -2.09
C GLU A 53 4.69 -8.08 -1.23
N ARG A 54 4.56 -9.21 -0.53
CA ARG A 54 3.53 -9.46 0.47
C ARG A 54 4.16 -10.22 1.64
N LYS A 55 4.10 -9.67 2.85
CA LYS A 55 4.68 -10.32 4.03
C LYS A 55 4.02 -9.89 5.34
N GLU A 56 4.27 -10.65 6.40
CA GLU A 56 3.94 -10.24 7.76
C GLU A 56 5.16 -9.58 8.42
N ILE A 57 4.94 -8.46 9.10
CA ILE A 57 5.98 -7.73 9.84
C ILE A 57 5.54 -7.47 11.28
N TYR A 58 6.51 -7.17 12.15
CA TYR A 58 6.21 -6.69 13.49
C TYR A 58 5.72 -5.23 13.46
N PRO A 59 4.87 -4.80 14.41
CA PRO A 59 4.35 -3.42 14.45
C PRO A 59 5.43 -2.34 14.58
N ASN A 60 6.60 -2.69 15.13
CA ASN A 60 7.74 -1.79 15.31
C ASN A 60 8.70 -1.76 14.10
N ASP A 61 8.45 -2.56 13.06
CA ASP A 61 9.23 -2.51 11.82
C ASP A 61 8.77 -1.35 10.94
N LEU A 62 9.42 -0.21 11.12
CA LEU A 62 9.15 1.02 10.37
C LEU A 62 9.93 1.10 9.05
N SER A 63 10.82 0.14 8.76
CA SER A 63 11.65 0.15 7.54
C SER A 63 10.80 0.09 6.27
N CYS A 64 9.60 -0.48 6.38
CA CYS A 64 8.65 -0.58 5.29
C CYS A 64 8.17 0.78 4.75
N MET A 65 8.28 1.85 5.55
CA MET A 65 7.84 3.21 5.20
C MET A 65 8.95 4.09 4.59
N SER A 66 10.14 3.53 4.35
CA SER A 66 11.26 4.28 3.76
C SER A 66 10.87 4.98 2.46
N GLN A 67 11.38 6.21 2.28
CA GLN A 67 11.25 6.99 1.05
C GLN A 67 12.45 6.81 0.11
N GLU A 68 13.46 6.05 0.51
CA GLU A 68 14.58 5.64 -0.33
C GLU A 68 14.09 4.59 -1.34
N THR A 69 13.58 5.10 -2.46
CA THR A 69 12.88 4.31 -3.49
C THR A 69 13.65 4.23 -4.80
N ASN A 70 14.87 4.79 -4.86
CA ASN A 70 15.68 4.85 -6.08
C ASN A 70 14.94 5.42 -7.30
N GLY A 71 14.02 6.37 -7.06
CA GLY A 71 13.21 6.97 -8.12
C GLY A 71 12.03 6.10 -8.58
N GLU A 72 11.66 5.06 -7.84
CA GLU A 72 10.44 4.30 -8.09
C GLU A 72 9.21 4.98 -7.46
N LYS A 73 8.04 4.66 -8.00
CA LYS A 73 6.75 4.99 -7.40
C LYS A 73 6.21 3.73 -6.73
N ILE A 74 6.23 3.74 -5.40
CA ILE A 74 5.83 2.60 -4.58
C ILE A 74 4.57 2.97 -3.80
N VAL A 75 3.70 1.98 -3.63
CA VAL A 75 2.57 2.00 -2.71
C VAL A 75 2.80 0.91 -1.67
N THR A 76 2.70 1.28 -0.40
CA THR A 76 2.73 0.35 0.72
C THR A 76 1.37 0.38 1.42
N LEU A 77 0.66 -0.75 1.41
CA LEU A 77 -0.58 -0.94 2.17
C LEU A 77 -0.29 -1.73 3.44
N ILE A 78 -0.76 -1.23 4.59
CA ILE A 78 -0.53 -1.88 5.88
C ILE A 78 -1.82 -2.04 6.68
N THR A 79 -2.00 -3.21 7.29
CA THR A 79 -3.12 -3.50 8.18
C THR A 79 -2.73 -4.43 9.31
N CYS A 80 -3.56 -4.52 10.36
CA CYS A 80 -3.40 -5.50 11.42
C CYS A 80 -3.61 -6.92 10.88
N ASN A 81 -2.89 -7.91 11.39
CA ASN A 81 -3.35 -9.29 11.31
C ASN A 81 -4.35 -9.54 12.46
N ASN A 82 -5.53 -10.09 12.17
CA ASN A 82 -6.54 -10.34 13.20
C ASN A 82 -6.24 -11.58 14.06
N LEU A 83 -5.25 -12.38 13.67
CA LEU A 83 -4.85 -13.62 14.36
C LEU A 83 -3.55 -13.47 15.16
N SER A 84 -2.81 -12.38 14.96
CA SER A 84 -1.53 -12.14 15.63
C SER A 84 -1.27 -10.65 15.77
N ASP A 85 -0.35 -10.26 16.67
CA ASP A 85 0.07 -8.86 16.83
C ASP A 85 0.87 -8.32 15.64
N LYS A 86 1.00 -9.07 14.54
CA LYS A 86 1.73 -8.65 13.34
C LYS A 86 0.89 -7.73 12.46
N ARG A 87 1.56 -7.13 11.47
CA ARG A 87 0.94 -6.39 10.38
C ARG A 87 1.07 -7.16 9.07
N LEU A 88 0.01 -7.17 8.28
CA LEU A 88 0.09 -7.54 6.87
C LEU A 88 0.58 -6.32 6.10
N LEU A 89 1.67 -6.50 5.37
CA LEU A 89 2.28 -5.53 4.48
C LEU A 89 2.14 -5.99 3.03
N ILE A 90 1.67 -5.09 2.17
CA ILE A 90 1.69 -5.27 0.71
C ILE A 90 2.45 -4.09 0.10
N LYS A 91 3.43 -4.37 -0.76
CA LYS A 91 4.06 -3.35 -1.61
C LYS A 91 3.76 -3.60 -3.08
N ALA A 92 3.46 -2.50 -3.76
CA ALA A 92 3.23 -2.46 -5.19
C ALA A 92 4.02 -1.31 -5.82
N LYS A 93 4.39 -1.45 -7.09
CA LYS A 93 5.10 -0.40 -7.83
C LYS A 93 4.57 -0.25 -9.25
N THR A 94 4.83 0.89 -9.88
CA THR A 94 4.59 1.03 -11.32
C THR A 94 5.52 0.10 -12.10
N LEU A 95 5.08 -0.33 -13.29
CA LEU A 95 5.98 -0.99 -14.26
C LEU A 95 7.05 -0.02 -14.77
#